data_AF-B8MRS5-F1
#
_entry.id   AF-B8MRS5-F1
#
_cell.length_a   1.000
_cell.length_b   1.000
_cell.length_c   1.000
_cell.angle_alpha   90.00
_cell.angle_beta   90.00
_cell.angle_gamma   90.00
#
_symmetry.space_group_name_H-M   'P 1'
#
loop_
_entity.id
_entity.type
_entity.pdbx_description
1 polymer ?
#
loop_
_entity_poly.entity_id
_entity_poly.type
_entity_poly.pdbx_seq_one_letter_code
_entity_poly.pdbx_strand_id
1 'polypeptide(L)'
;MVYNYNLPTTSHLSFQNYIYSNTHPSLPQAASTARHALRIALKTHKRLSVREQENNLLVVLNALNEYIPYLFAINDGLSGRSIRTGGGVDEEETIDITLKEELVVEWRPVLISSLSSIVKSAGTGNANHRIKGRGVDFEIAFVVGTLGYVLSNLARVTVLRILYASSTPTAEQRAAAMQNATKYLLQASSAHTLLAKSFTISDEAAGAQVNYVPQLNTTVQTALATLALAEATLLAVLKDDAYTFACIQARNPNDKEWMVRAPEIPKVRALLLARLCVRSAEHAEQAFSGLGSAGASRSSTSSAAAAKIDEDLVKYVQTVIKVSRAKACRFFAIDAELSSKVGEAIAWLRAGKGALGIKRALVPEGQSTAGKSGTFSKLKKEWSDRRDERRLVKSSSNAGTSGIVQGDELSRGDDAGWEEEGRVIETLELKWVKMNNTINTQTIPPSEPLLSNLPSGRDIHAAPPSYKPPSLEESELIRMRAPPEKIDQSLSAMTLEDDSEDEVTPAAERGLPGGFLSSRSATADSYY
;
A
#
# COMPACT_ATOMS: atom_id res chain seq x y z
N MET A 1 -1.05 9.97 3.17
CA MET A 1 -0.28 9.18 2.16
C MET A 1 -0.82 7.76 2.13
N VAL A 2 -0.54 6.98 1.08
CA VAL A 2 -1.10 5.62 0.84
C VAL A 2 -0.15 4.54 1.37
N TYR A 3 -0.66 3.44 1.93
CA TYR A 3 0.14 2.30 2.40
C TYR A 3 0.92 1.62 1.27
N ASN A 4 2.09 1.04 1.59
CA ASN A 4 2.87 0.24 0.66
C ASN A 4 2.66 -1.25 0.96
N TYR A 5 1.94 -1.97 0.11
CA TYR A 5 1.68 -3.38 0.28
C TYR A 5 2.80 -4.23 -0.34
N ASN A 6 3.24 -5.25 0.38
CA ASN A 6 4.04 -6.32 -0.22
C ASN A 6 3.15 -7.18 -1.14
N LEU A 7 3.70 -7.60 -2.28
CA LEU A 7 2.97 -8.47 -3.22
C LEU A 7 3.23 -9.95 -2.90
N PRO A 8 2.19 -10.80 -2.89
CA PRO A 8 2.34 -12.23 -2.65
C PRO A 8 3.03 -12.92 -3.84
N THR A 9 3.55 -14.12 -3.61
CA THR A 9 4.08 -14.98 -4.66
C THR A 9 3.35 -16.31 -4.69
N THR A 10 3.33 -16.98 -5.85
CA THR A 10 2.58 -18.21 -6.06
C THR A 10 3.46 -19.34 -6.63
N SER A 11 3.08 -20.59 -6.37
CA SER A 11 3.68 -21.78 -6.97
C SER A 11 3.26 -21.95 -8.44
N HIS A 12 3.85 -22.92 -9.14
CA HIS A 12 3.34 -23.36 -10.44
C HIS A 12 1.95 -24.02 -10.28
N LEU A 13 1.07 -23.82 -11.26
CA LEU A 13 -0.23 -24.49 -11.35
C LEU A 13 -0.57 -24.71 -12.82
N SER A 14 -0.95 -25.93 -13.16
CA SER A 14 -1.50 -26.29 -14.47
C SER A 14 -2.95 -26.73 -14.29
N PHE A 15 -3.89 -25.95 -14.83
CA PHE A 15 -5.32 -26.25 -14.75
C PHE A 15 -5.70 -27.53 -15.49
N GLN A 16 -4.96 -27.92 -16.53
CA GLN A 16 -5.23 -29.14 -17.29
C GLN A 16 -5.23 -30.42 -16.45
N ASN A 17 -4.49 -30.40 -15.34
CA ASN A 17 -4.41 -31.53 -14.41
C ASN A 17 -5.69 -31.66 -13.58
N TYR A 18 -6.36 -30.54 -13.28
CA TYR A 18 -7.49 -30.49 -12.36
C TYR A 18 -8.85 -30.37 -13.06
N ILE A 19 -8.90 -29.71 -14.22
CA ILE A 19 -10.15 -29.43 -14.93
C ILE A 19 -10.05 -29.81 -16.41
N TYR A 20 -11.21 -30.05 -17.02
CA TYR A 20 -11.37 -30.21 -18.45
C TYR A 20 -12.70 -29.61 -18.91
N SER A 21 -12.72 -29.01 -20.09
CA SER A 21 -13.92 -28.44 -20.68
C SER A 21 -14.26 -29.14 -21.99
N ASN A 22 -15.50 -29.59 -22.12
CA ASN A 22 -16.03 -30.18 -23.36
C ASN A 22 -16.28 -29.11 -24.44
N THR A 23 -16.71 -27.93 -24.00
CA THR A 23 -17.10 -26.82 -24.88
C THR A 23 -15.90 -25.97 -25.30
N HIS A 24 -14.94 -25.77 -24.39
CA HIS A 24 -13.77 -24.93 -24.59
C HIS A 24 -12.47 -25.66 -24.20
N PRO A 25 -12.04 -26.68 -24.95
CA PRO A 25 -10.94 -27.57 -24.54
C PRO A 25 -9.59 -26.86 -24.31
N SER A 26 -9.35 -25.69 -24.89
CA SER A 26 -8.12 -24.91 -24.68
C SER A 26 -8.19 -23.90 -23.54
N LEU A 27 -9.36 -23.69 -22.91
CA LEU A 27 -9.52 -22.78 -21.77
C LEU A 27 -8.58 -23.12 -20.59
N PRO A 28 -8.47 -24.39 -20.13
CA PRO A 28 -7.53 -24.73 -19.05
C PRO A 28 -6.07 -24.43 -19.41
N GLN A 29 -5.70 -24.59 -20.69
CA GLN A 29 -4.34 -24.27 -21.15
C GLN A 29 -4.08 -22.77 -21.14
N ALA A 30 -4.98 -21.98 -21.75
CA ALA A 30 -4.87 -20.54 -21.80
C ALA A 30 -4.80 -19.92 -20.38
N ALA A 31 -5.64 -20.40 -19.47
CA ALA A 31 -5.62 -20.01 -18.07
C ALA A 31 -4.28 -20.33 -17.38
N SER A 32 -3.69 -21.50 -17.67
CA SER A 32 -2.39 -21.91 -17.12
C SER A 32 -1.26 -21.00 -17.63
N THR A 33 -1.27 -20.65 -18.92
CA THR A 33 -0.32 -19.71 -19.52
C THR A 33 -0.43 -18.32 -18.92
N ALA A 34 -1.64 -17.77 -18.81
CA ALA A 34 -1.87 -16.45 -18.21
C ALA A 34 -1.44 -16.41 -16.73
N ARG A 35 -1.74 -17.47 -15.98
CA ARG A 35 -1.28 -17.62 -14.60
C ARG A 35 0.25 -17.71 -14.50
N HIS A 36 0.90 -18.41 -15.43
CA HIS A 36 2.35 -18.49 -15.48
C HIS A 36 2.98 -17.11 -15.71
N ALA A 37 2.43 -16.31 -16.62
CA ALA A 37 2.86 -14.93 -16.84
C ALA A 37 2.74 -14.08 -15.56
N LEU A 38 1.61 -14.21 -14.83
CA LEU A 38 1.44 -13.57 -13.52
C LEU A 38 2.48 -14.01 -12.50
N ARG A 39 2.77 -15.32 -12.40
CA ARG A 39 3.82 -15.86 -11.52
C ARG A 39 5.18 -15.24 -11.85
N ILE A 40 5.55 -15.17 -13.13
CA ILE A 40 6.81 -14.54 -13.56
C ILE A 40 6.83 -13.06 -13.16
N ALA A 41 5.77 -12.31 -13.44
CA ALA A 41 5.68 -10.89 -13.10
C ALA A 41 5.87 -10.64 -11.60
N LEU A 42 5.24 -11.46 -10.74
CA LEU A 42 5.37 -11.40 -9.28
C LEU A 42 6.77 -11.80 -8.81
N LYS A 43 7.37 -12.87 -9.36
CA LYS A 43 8.74 -13.29 -9.04
C LYS A 43 9.76 -12.21 -9.43
N THR A 44 9.61 -11.62 -10.61
CA THR A 44 10.45 -10.52 -11.08
C THR A 44 10.30 -9.31 -10.17
N HIS A 45 9.06 -8.89 -9.85
CA HIS A 45 8.82 -7.78 -8.92
C HIS A 45 9.56 -7.98 -7.59
N LYS A 46 9.45 -9.16 -6.98
CA LYS A 46 10.13 -9.47 -5.71
C LYS A 46 11.66 -9.37 -5.79
N ARG A 47 12.26 -9.68 -6.94
CA ARG A 47 13.73 -9.69 -7.13
C ARG A 47 14.31 -8.30 -7.44
N LEU A 48 13.48 -7.37 -7.91
CA LEU A 48 13.90 -6.02 -8.27
C LEU A 48 14.20 -5.16 -7.04
N SER A 49 15.03 -4.14 -7.22
CA SER A 49 15.24 -3.10 -6.19
C SER A 49 13.97 -2.28 -5.97
N VAL A 50 13.85 -1.58 -4.83
CA VAL A 50 12.65 -0.80 -4.48
C VAL A 50 12.27 0.22 -5.56
N ARG A 51 13.24 0.89 -6.20
CA ARG A 51 12.95 1.86 -7.28
C ARG A 51 12.47 1.17 -8.57
N GLU A 52 13.02 0.02 -8.89
CA GLU A 52 12.61 -0.74 -10.08
C GLU A 52 11.26 -1.43 -9.88
N GLN A 53 10.94 -1.81 -8.63
CA GLN A 53 9.63 -2.34 -8.25
C GLN A 53 8.50 -1.38 -8.62
N GLU A 54 8.68 -0.08 -8.37
CA GLU A 54 7.69 0.96 -8.73
C GLU A 54 7.36 0.95 -10.22
N ASN A 55 8.37 0.79 -11.08
CA ASN A 55 8.18 0.74 -12.53
C ASN A 55 7.58 -0.59 -13.00
N ASN A 56 7.82 -1.68 -12.27
CA ASN A 56 7.29 -3.00 -12.59
C ASN A 56 5.82 -3.20 -12.18
N LEU A 57 5.22 -2.30 -11.40
CA LEU A 57 3.83 -2.43 -10.95
C LEU A 57 2.83 -2.52 -12.12
N LEU A 58 3.07 -1.79 -13.21
CA LEU A 58 2.20 -1.85 -14.40
C LEU A 58 2.29 -3.20 -15.13
N VAL A 59 3.45 -3.85 -15.11
CA VAL A 59 3.62 -5.19 -15.68
C VAL A 59 2.81 -6.21 -14.89
N VAL A 60 2.83 -6.13 -13.56
CA VAL A 60 2.01 -6.98 -12.69
C VAL A 60 0.52 -6.72 -12.89
N LEU A 61 0.11 -5.45 -13.00
CA LEU A 61 -1.28 -5.08 -13.27
C LEU A 61 -1.79 -5.67 -14.59
N ASN A 62 -0.99 -5.60 -15.66
CA ASN A 62 -1.36 -6.17 -16.95
C ASN A 62 -1.53 -7.69 -16.86
N ALA A 63 -0.58 -8.40 -16.25
CA ALA A 63 -0.67 -9.84 -16.07
C ALA A 63 -1.89 -10.26 -15.21
N LEU A 64 -2.29 -9.45 -14.23
CA LEU A 64 -3.52 -9.67 -13.47
C LEU A 64 -4.76 -9.48 -14.34
N ASN A 65 -4.83 -8.40 -15.11
CA ASN A 65 -5.97 -8.11 -15.98
C ASN A 65 -6.12 -9.14 -17.11
N GLU A 66 -5.02 -9.73 -17.57
CA GLU A 66 -5.05 -10.84 -18.53
C GLU A 66 -5.54 -12.15 -17.89
N TYR A 67 -5.16 -12.43 -16.64
CA TYR A 67 -5.50 -13.70 -15.99
C TYR A 67 -6.93 -13.73 -15.39
N ILE A 68 -7.39 -12.61 -14.83
CA ILE A 68 -8.70 -12.51 -14.15
C ILE A 68 -9.87 -13.02 -15.01
N PRO A 69 -10.02 -12.64 -16.30
CA PRO A 69 -11.10 -13.14 -17.15
C PRO A 69 -11.17 -14.66 -17.23
N TYR A 70 -10.03 -15.33 -17.41
CA TYR A 70 -9.96 -16.79 -17.45
C TYR A 70 -10.39 -17.42 -16.14
N LEU A 71 -9.97 -16.83 -15.01
CA LEU A 71 -10.29 -17.35 -13.69
C LEU A 71 -11.79 -17.25 -13.38
N PHE A 72 -12.43 -16.14 -13.74
CA PHE A 72 -13.88 -15.98 -13.58
C PHE A 72 -14.68 -16.85 -14.57
N ALA A 73 -14.22 -17.02 -15.80
CA ALA A 73 -14.84 -17.96 -16.75
C ALA A 73 -14.78 -19.41 -16.24
N ILE A 74 -13.66 -19.82 -15.63
CA ILE A 74 -13.55 -21.13 -14.98
C ILE A 74 -14.52 -21.25 -13.80
N ASN A 75 -14.61 -20.22 -12.96
CA ASN A 75 -15.53 -20.21 -11.83
C ASN A 75 -17.01 -20.30 -12.24
N ASP A 76 -17.40 -19.54 -13.26
CA ASP A 76 -18.77 -19.53 -13.78
C ASP A 76 -19.11 -20.88 -14.43
N GLY A 77 -18.18 -21.45 -15.20
CA GLY A 77 -18.36 -22.78 -15.80
C GLY A 77 -18.47 -23.91 -14.76
N LEU A 78 -17.67 -23.88 -13.69
CA LEU A 78 -17.80 -24.82 -12.56
C LEU A 78 -19.10 -24.63 -11.77
N SER A 79 -19.64 -23.41 -11.76
CA SER A 79 -20.90 -23.07 -11.08
C SER A 79 -22.14 -23.30 -11.96
N GLY A 80 -21.97 -23.73 -13.21
CA GLY A 80 -23.05 -23.85 -14.19
C GLY A 80 -23.73 -22.52 -14.55
N ARG A 81 -23.04 -21.38 -14.35
CA ARG A 81 -23.55 -20.05 -14.69
C ARG A 81 -23.25 -19.74 -16.15
N SER A 82 -24.21 -19.14 -16.85
CA SER A 82 -23.99 -18.63 -18.20
C SER A 82 -23.13 -17.37 -18.19
N ILE A 83 -22.24 -17.26 -19.17
CA ILE A 83 -21.42 -16.06 -19.40
C ILE A 83 -22.19 -15.16 -20.35
N ARG A 84 -22.37 -13.89 -19.95
CA ARG A 84 -22.92 -12.86 -20.83
C ARG A 84 -21.79 -12.33 -21.71
N THR A 85 -21.78 -12.74 -22.96
CA THR A 85 -20.91 -12.13 -23.97
C THR A 85 -21.47 -10.76 -24.34
N GLY A 86 -20.59 -9.78 -24.59
CA GLY A 86 -20.97 -8.38 -24.85
C GLY A 86 -21.69 -8.13 -26.19
N GLY A 87 -22.16 -9.17 -26.88
CA GLY A 87 -22.80 -9.12 -28.19
C GLY A 87 -24.29 -9.40 -28.10
N GLY A 88 -25.12 -8.35 -28.17
CA GLY A 88 -26.56 -8.48 -28.41
C GLY A 88 -27.41 -9.06 -27.28
N VAL A 89 -28.73 -8.92 -27.43
CA VAL A 89 -29.75 -9.41 -26.48
C VAL A 89 -30.01 -10.88 -26.81
N ASP A 90 -29.63 -11.81 -25.92
CA ASP A 90 -30.00 -13.25 -25.87
C ASP A 90 -28.96 -14.33 -26.26
N GLU A 91 -27.67 -14.04 -26.44
CA GLU A 91 -26.65 -15.12 -26.55
C GLU A 91 -25.95 -15.39 -25.21
N GLU A 92 -26.56 -16.25 -24.39
CA GLU A 92 -25.93 -16.79 -23.19
C GLU A 92 -24.98 -17.94 -23.57
N GLU A 93 -23.67 -17.73 -23.45
CA GLU A 93 -22.68 -18.77 -23.71
C GLU A 93 -22.39 -19.57 -22.43
N THR A 94 -22.64 -20.88 -22.47
CA THR A 94 -22.39 -21.78 -21.33
C THR A 94 -21.07 -22.51 -21.51
N ILE A 95 -20.11 -22.26 -20.61
CA ILE A 95 -18.88 -23.04 -20.55
C ILE A 95 -19.10 -24.24 -19.64
N ASP A 96 -19.13 -25.43 -20.22
CA ASP A 96 -19.15 -26.68 -19.44
C ASP A 96 -17.73 -27.04 -18.97
N ILE A 97 -17.53 -27.11 -17.65
CA ILE A 97 -16.26 -27.48 -17.02
C ILE A 97 -16.48 -28.65 -16.07
N THR A 98 -15.72 -29.71 -16.30
CA THR A 98 -15.66 -30.91 -15.47
C THR A 98 -14.41 -30.89 -14.61
N LEU A 99 -14.57 -31.18 -13.31
CA LEU A 99 -13.47 -31.31 -12.36
C LEU A 99 -12.94 -32.76 -12.40
N LYS A 100 -11.65 -32.93 -12.71
CA LYS A 100 -10.94 -34.21 -12.63
C LYS A 100 -10.47 -34.51 -11.20
N GLU A 101 -9.88 -33.50 -10.58
CA GLU A 101 -9.32 -33.55 -9.23
C GLU A 101 -9.53 -32.20 -8.55
N GLU A 102 -9.61 -32.20 -7.21
CA GLU A 102 -9.72 -30.97 -6.42
C GLU A 102 -8.54 -30.03 -6.71
N LEU A 103 -8.84 -28.80 -7.14
CA LEU A 103 -7.82 -27.78 -7.43
C LEU A 103 -7.07 -27.42 -6.15
N VAL A 104 -5.76 -27.61 -6.13
CA VAL A 104 -4.89 -27.19 -5.01
C VAL A 104 -3.92 -26.11 -5.49
N VAL A 105 -3.93 -24.96 -4.83
CA VAL A 105 -3.09 -23.81 -5.16
C VAL A 105 -2.24 -23.40 -3.96
N GLU A 106 -1.02 -22.92 -4.20
CA GLU A 106 -0.13 -22.50 -3.11
C GLU A 106 0.29 -21.03 -3.26
N TRP A 107 0.04 -20.25 -2.22
CA TRP A 107 0.36 -18.82 -2.18
C TRP A 107 1.15 -18.46 -0.93
N ARG A 108 2.10 -17.53 -1.07
CA ARG A 108 2.79 -16.91 0.07
C ARG A 108 1.98 -15.69 0.53
N PRO A 109 1.41 -15.70 1.75
CA PRO A 109 0.63 -14.59 2.29
C PRO A 109 1.52 -13.38 2.65
N VAL A 110 0.94 -12.18 2.65
CA VAL A 110 1.65 -10.90 2.86
C VAL A 110 1.14 -10.07 4.03
N LEU A 111 -0.04 -10.38 4.56
CA LEU A 111 -0.66 -9.67 5.69
C LEU A 111 -0.38 -10.30 7.05
N ILE A 112 0.48 -11.32 7.10
CA ILE A 112 0.83 -12.03 8.33
C ILE A 112 2.15 -11.47 8.86
N SER A 113 2.21 -11.15 10.15
CA SER A 113 3.43 -10.62 10.79
C SER A 113 4.63 -11.55 10.58
N SER A 114 5.76 -10.99 10.15
CA SER A 114 7.03 -11.71 9.95
C SER A 114 7.50 -12.48 11.20
N LEU A 115 7.15 -12.04 12.40
CA LEU A 115 7.48 -12.78 13.63
C LEU A 115 6.62 -14.06 13.79
N SER A 116 5.36 -14.01 13.37
CA SER A 116 4.49 -15.19 13.38
C SER A 116 4.83 -16.19 12.28
N SER A 117 5.45 -15.74 11.18
CA SER A 117 6.00 -16.64 10.16
C SER A 117 7.33 -17.27 10.60
N ILE A 118 8.19 -16.53 11.31
CA ILE A 118 9.46 -17.02 11.89
C ILE A 118 9.20 -18.05 13.00
N VAL A 119 8.26 -17.80 13.92
CA VAL A 119 7.96 -18.74 15.03
C VAL A 119 7.38 -20.06 14.50
N LYS A 120 6.63 -20.05 13.39
CA LYS A 120 6.19 -21.28 12.71
C LYS A 120 7.35 -22.01 12.02
N SER A 121 8.29 -21.28 11.41
CA SER A 121 9.50 -21.85 10.78
C SER A 121 10.37 -22.62 11.77
N ALA A 122 10.51 -22.11 13.00
CA ALA A 122 11.28 -22.75 14.06
C ALA A 122 10.71 -24.11 14.53
N GLY A 123 9.43 -24.40 14.27
CA GLY A 123 8.77 -25.64 14.66
C GLY A 123 8.72 -26.73 13.59
N THR A 124 8.87 -26.40 12.30
CA THR A 124 8.63 -27.37 11.20
C THR A 124 9.75 -27.50 10.18
N GLY A 125 10.93 -26.89 10.38
CA GLY A 125 12.11 -27.10 9.52
C GLY A 125 11.92 -26.76 8.03
N ASN A 126 10.82 -26.08 7.69
CA ASN A 126 10.41 -25.83 6.32
C ASN A 126 10.42 -24.31 6.09
N ALA A 127 11.43 -23.83 5.37
CA ALA A 127 11.62 -22.40 5.07
C ALA A 127 10.54 -21.83 4.13
N ASN A 128 9.66 -22.67 3.59
CA ASN A 128 8.61 -22.26 2.65
C ASN A 128 7.26 -22.01 3.34
N HIS A 129 7.02 -20.74 3.72
CA HIS A 129 5.76 -20.22 4.28
C HIS A 129 4.64 -20.06 3.22
N ARG A 130 4.49 -21.03 2.30
CA ARG A 130 3.37 -21.06 1.35
C ARG A 130 2.18 -21.76 2.01
N ILE A 131 0.99 -21.22 1.82
CA ILE A 131 -0.26 -21.81 2.30
C ILE A 131 -0.92 -22.51 1.12
N LYS A 132 -1.31 -23.77 1.31
CA LYS A 132 -2.09 -24.54 0.33
C LYS A 132 -3.56 -24.26 0.53
N GLY A 133 -4.23 -23.86 -0.53
CA GLY A 133 -5.66 -23.65 -0.60
C GLY A 133 -6.31 -24.60 -1.59
N ARG A 134 -7.60 -24.88 -1.36
CA ARG A 134 -8.41 -25.73 -2.23
C ARG A 134 -9.45 -24.89 -2.96
N GLY A 135 -9.74 -25.27 -4.20
CA GLY A 135 -10.78 -24.65 -5.02
C GLY A 135 -10.35 -23.37 -5.74
N VAL A 136 -11.15 -23.00 -6.73
CA VAL A 136 -10.96 -21.80 -7.56
C VAL A 136 -11.19 -20.52 -6.75
N ASP A 137 -12.09 -20.55 -5.77
CA ASP A 137 -12.34 -19.44 -4.87
C ASP A 137 -11.06 -19.00 -4.14
N PHE A 138 -10.25 -19.94 -3.65
CA PHE A 138 -9.00 -19.59 -2.99
C PHE A 138 -8.04 -18.85 -3.93
N GLU A 139 -7.93 -19.30 -5.19
CA GLU A 139 -7.13 -18.62 -6.20
C GLU A 139 -7.70 -17.21 -6.50
N ILE A 140 -9.02 -17.06 -6.64
CA ILE A 140 -9.70 -15.77 -6.83
C ILE A 140 -9.38 -14.81 -5.69
N ALA A 141 -9.43 -15.27 -4.43
CA ALA A 141 -9.13 -14.43 -3.28
C ALA A 141 -7.72 -13.82 -3.34
N PHE A 142 -6.72 -14.64 -3.67
CA PHE A 142 -5.34 -14.18 -3.75
C PHE A 142 -5.11 -13.30 -4.98
N VAL A 143 -5.67 -13.64 -6.14
CA VAL A 143 -5.49 -12.88 -7.38
C VAL A 143 -6.15 -11.51 -7.29
N VAL A 144 -7.43 -11.45 -6.89
CA VAL A 144 -8.17 -10.19 -6.73
C VAL A 144 -7.64 -9.39 -5.54
N GLY A 145 -7.18 -10.05 -4.47
CA GLY A 145 -6.51 -9.38 -3.35
C GLY A 145 -5.19 -8.73 -3.78
N THR A 146 -4.41 -9.41 -4.63
CA THR A 146 -3.19 -8.87 -5.23
C THR A 146 -3.48 -7.68 -6.13
N LEU A 147 -4.57 -7.71 -6.89
CA LEU A 147 -5.05 -6.56 -7.66
C LEU A 147 -5.29 -5.34 -6.74
N GLY A 148 -5.97 -5.53 -5.60
CA GLY A 148 -6.16 -4.47 -4.60
C GLY A 148 -4.83 -3.86 -4.14
N TYR A 149 -3.84 -4.69 -3.79
CA TYR A 149 -2.51 -4.24 -3.36
C TYR A 149 -1.76 -3.48 -4.47
N VAL A 150 -1.76 -3.99 -5.70
CA VAL A 150 -1.09 -3.34 -6.85
C VAL A 150 -1.72 -1.98 -7.14
N LEU A 151 -3.05 -1.87 -7.09
CA LEU A 151 -3.76 -0.60 -7.29
C LEU A 151 -3.43 0.42 -6.20
N SER A 152 -3.39 0.01 -4.92
CA SER A 152 -2.93 0.88 -3.84
C SER A 152 -1.48 1.32 -4.01
N ASN A 153 -0.57 0.42 -4.42
CA ASN A 153 0.82 0.77 -4.66
C ASN A 153 0.98 1.73 -5.86
N LEU A 154 0.21 1.56 -6.93
CA LEU A 154 0.19 2.51 -8.06
C LEU A 154 -0.31 3.89 -7.64
N ALA A 155 -1.34 3.95 -6.78
CA ALA A 155 -1.79 5.21 -6.19
C ALA A 155 -0.68 5.86 -5.35
N ARG A 156 0.03 5.07 -4.52
CA ARG A 156 1.18 5.53 -3.73
C ARG A 156 2.28 6.12 -4.61
N VAL A 157 2.75 5.37 -5.61
CA VAL A 157 3.83 5.82 -6.52
C VAL A 157 3.43 7.10 -7.26
N THR A 158 2.18 7.17 -7.73
CA THR A 158 1.65 8.37 -8.41
C THR A 158 1.70 9.60 -7.50
N VAL A 159 1.30 9.45 -6.23
CA VAL A 159 1.32 10.52 -5.22
C VAL A 159 2.75 10.90 -4.83
N LEU A 160 3.64 9.95 -4.60
CA LEU A 160 5.02 10.25 -4.22
C LEU A 160 5.79 10.95 -5.34
N ARG A 161 5.60 10.51 -6.59
CA ARG A 161 6.26 11.11 -7.76
C ARG A 161 5.87 12.58 -7.93
N ILE A 162 4.62 12.94 -7.65
CA ILE A 162 4.16 14.33 -7.78
C ILE A 162 4.53 15.18 -6.55
N LEU A 163 4.51 14.62 -5.34
CA LEU A 163 4.88 15.37 -4.13
C LEU A 163 6.38 15.68 -4.07
N TYR A 164 7.22 14.71 -4.46
CA TYR A 164 8.68 14.80 -4.36
C TYR A 164 9.35 14.92 -5.73
N ALA A 165 8.66 15.53 -6.70
CA ALA A 165 9.21 15.81 -8.01
C ALA A 165 10.43 16.75 -7.91
N SER A 166 11.42 16.53 -8.79
CA SER A 166 12.63 17.37 -8.84
C SER A 166 12.33 18.80 -9.27
N SER A 167 11.33 18.99 -10.12
CA SER A 167 10.78 20.29 -10.51
C SER A 167 9.37 20.48 -9.95
N THR A 168 8.98 21.72 -9.71
CA THR A 168 7.65 22.07 -9.22
C THR A 168 6.58 21.69 -10.24
N PRO A 169 5.67 20.74 -9.93
CA PRO A 169 4.64 20.34 -10.86
C PRO A 169 3.53 21.38 -10.95
N THR A 170 2.94 21.53 -12.13
CA THR A 170 1.82 22.47 -12.35
C THR A 170 0.59 22.05 -11.53
N ALA A 171 -0.31 23.00 -11.25
CA ALA A 171 -1.56 22.71 -10.55
C ALA A 171 -2.41 21.64 -11.28
N GLU A 172 -2.41 21.67 -12.62
CA GLU A 172 -3.12 20.69 -13.45
C GLU A 172 -2.49 19.29 -13.34
N GLN A 173 -1.16 19.19 -13.40
CA GLN A 173 -0.44 17.93 -13.22
C GLN A 173 -0.71 17.34 -11.83
N ARG A 174 -0.71 18.18 -10.79
CA ARG A 174 -1.08 17.78 -9.43
C ARG A 174 -2.51 17.24 -9.36
N ALA A 175 -3.47 17.98 -9.92
CA ALA A 175 -4.87 17.58 -9.92
C ALA A 175 -5.08 16.25 -10.66
N ALA A 176 -4.49 16.09 -11.85
CA ALA A 176 -4.58 14.87 -12.64
C ALA A 176 -3.96 13.66 -11.93
N ALA A 177 -2.80 13.82 -11.30
CA ALA A 177 -2.15 12.76 -10.53
C ALA A 177 -3.01 12.32 -9.33
N MET A 178 -3.58 13.27 -8.58
CA MET A 178 -4.46 12.95 -7.44
C MET A 178 -5.76 12.28 -7.89
N GLN A 179 -6.35 12.70 -9.00
CA GLN A 179 -7.53 12.06 -9.58
C GLN A 179 -7.24 10.63 -10.02
N ASN A 180 -6.10 10.40 -10.70
CA ASN A 180 -5.71 9.05 -11.12
C ASN A 180 -5.44 8.13 -9.92
N ALA A 181 -4.70 8.62 -8.92
CA ALA A 181 -4.45 7.86 -7.69
C ALA A 181 -5.76 7.55 -6.93
N THR A 182 -6.70 8.50 -6.90
CA THR A 182 -8.03 8.28 -6.32
C THR A 182 -8.79 7.18 -7.07
N LYS A 183 -8.74 7.16 -8.41
CA LYS A 183 -9.36 6.11 -9.23
C LYS A 183 -8.83 4.72 -8.86
N TYR A 184 -7.51 4.57 -8.73
CA TYR A 184 -6.92 3.29 -8.33
C TYR A 184 -7.39 2.84 -6.95
N LEU A 185 -7.46 3.74 -5.97
CA LEU A 185 -7.94 3.39 -4.61
C LEU A 185 -9.42 3.02 -4.57
N LEU A 186 -10.27 3.71 -5.35
CA LEU A 186 -11.69 3.35 -5.45
C LEU A 186 -11.86 1.96 -6.08
N GLN A 187 -11.02 1.61 -7.07
CA GLN A 187 -10.99 0.27 -7.66
C GLN A 187 -10.42 -0.78 -6.68
N ALA A 188 -9.41 -0.44 -5.88
CA ALA A 188 -8.91 -1.33 -4.83
C ALA A 188 -9.99 -1.61 -3.78
N SER A 189 -10.73 -0.57 -3.36
CA SER A 189 -11.85 -0.70 -2.43
C SER A 189 -12.95 -1.60 -2.97
N SER A 190 -13.30 -1.49 -4.25
CA SER A 190 -14.32 -2.36 -4.86
C SER A 190 -13.85 -3.81 -5.00
N ALA A 191 -12.56 -4.04 -5.29
CA ALA A 191 -11.96 -5.39 -5.31
C ALA A 191 -12.03 -6.05 -3.93
N HIS A 192 -11.61 -5.37 -2.86
CA HIS A 192 -11.72 -5.88 -1.49
C HIS A 192 -13.19 -6.06 -1.05
N THR A 193 -14.10 -5.21 -1.52
CA THR A 193 -15.54 -5.37 -1.25
C THR A 193 -16.11 -6.61 -1.95
N LEU A 194 -15.65 -6.93 -3.16
CA LEU A 194 -16.03 -8.18 -3.84
C LEU A 194 -15.58 -9.38 -3.00
N LEU A 195 -14.33 -9.40 -2.55
CA LEU A 195 -13.81 -10.46 -1.69
C LEU A 195 -14.57 -10.56 -0.37
N ALA A 196 -14.90 -9.44 0.26
CA ALA A 196 -15.70 -9.46 1.47
C ALA A 196 -17.07 -10.12 1.26
N LYS A 197 -17.69 -9.98 0.07
CA LYS A 197 -18.99 -10.57 -0.24
C LYS A 197 -18.89 -12.04 -0.67
N SER A 198 -17.97 -12.37 -1.56
CA SER A 198 -17.87 -13.70 -2.17
C SER A 198 -17.52 -14.81 -1.18
N PHE A 199 -16.74 -14.50 -0.14
CA PHE A 199 -16.22 -15.50 0.80
C PHE A 199 -17.04 -15.63 2.09
N THR A 200 -18.20 -14.97 2.17
CA THR A 200 -19.11 -15.07 3.33
C THR A 200 -19.90 -16.38 3.37
N ILE A 201 -19.93 -17.16 2.28
CA ILE A 201 -20.87 -18.28 2.11
C ILE A 201 -20.21 -19.67 2.35
N SER A 202 -18.88 -19.75 2.44
CA SER A 202 -18.15 -21.04 2.60
C SER A 202 -17.66 -21.34 4.03
N ASP A 203 -18.13 -20.59 5.04
CA ASP A 203 -17.67 -20.74 6.44
C ASP A 203 -18.15 -22.06 7.09
N GLU A 204 -19.15 -22.73 6.52
CA GLU A 204 -19.64 -24.03 7.02
C GLU A 204 -18.85 -25.24 6.48
N ALA A 205 -18.17 -25.11 5.34
CA ALA A 205 -17.46 -26.23 4.69
C ALA A 205 -15.93 -26.18 4.90
N ALA A 206 -15.37 -25.00 5.16
CA ALA A 206 -13.93 -24.81 5.27
C ALA A 206 -13.49 -24.82 6.74
N GLY A 207 -13.18 -26.03 7.26
CA GLY A 207 -12.61 -26.21 8.59
C GLY A 207 -11.40 -25.30 8.87
N ALA A 208 -11.02 -25.18 10.14
CA ALA A 208 -9.92 -24.41 10.78
C ALA A 208 -8.96 -23.49 9.96
N GLN A 209 -8.54 -23.85 8.73
CA GLN A 209 -7.66 -23.17 7.78
C GLN A 209 -8.08 -21.73 7.39
N VAL A 210 -9.37 -21.45 7.11
CA VAL A 210 -9.83 -20.11 6.66
C VAL A 210 -9.58 -19.03 7.71
N ASN A 211 -9.64 -19.41 8.99
CA ASN A 211 -9.41 -18.51 10.12
C ASN A 211 -7.91 -18.22 10.38
N TYR A 212 -6.99 -18.88 9.67
CA TYR A 212 -5.54 -18.64 9.81
C TYR A 212 -4.96 -17.75 8.70
N VAL A 213 -5.73 -17.41 7.68
CA VAL A 213 -5.27 -16.64 6.51
C VAL A 213 -6.00 -15.30 6.47
N PRO A 214 -5.38 -14.19 6.91
CA PRO A 214 -6.03 -12.88 6.90
C PRO A 214 -6.56 -12.45 5.52
N GLN A 215 -5.98 -12.96 4.42
CA GLN A 215 -6.43 -12.68 3.06
C GLN A 215 -7.82 -13.26 2.74
N LEU A 216 -8.27 -14.30 3.44
CA LEU A 216 -9.59 -14.90 3.23
C LEU A 216 -10.65 -14.37 4.19
N ASN A 217 -10.21 -13.68 5.25
CA ASN A 217 -11.10 -13.23 6.30
C ASN A 217 -11.95 -12.03 5.81
N THR A 218 -13.28 -12.19 5.85
CA THR A 218 -14.23 -11.15 5.45
C THR A 218 -14.01 -9.84 6.21
N THR A 219 -13.79 -9.89 7.53
CA THR A 219 -13.55 -8.69 8.35
C THR A 219 -12.29 -7.96 7.89
N VAL A 220 -11.20 -8.68 7.59
CA VAL A 220 -9.97 -8.09 7.05
C VAL A 220 -10.22 -7.45 5.69
N GLN A 221 -10.92 -8.14 4.79
CA GLN A 221 -11.23 -7.59 3.46
C GLN A 221 -12.12 -6.35 3.54
N THR A 222 -13.13 -6.33 4.43
CA THR A 222 -13.92 -5.11 4.68
C THR A 222 -13.06 -3.98 5.25
N ALA A 223 -12.13 -4.29 6.16
CA ALA A 223 -11.22 -3.30 6.72
C ALA A 223 -10.30 -2.68 5.65
N LEU A 224 -9.71 -3.50 4.77
CA LEU A 224 -8.89 -3.04 3.65
C LEU A 224 -9.70 -2.19 2.66
N ALA A 225 -10.95 -2.57 2.38
CA ALA A 225 -11.85 -1.77 1.54
C ALA A 225 -12.12 -0.38 2.15
N THR A 226 -12.38 -0.31 3.46
CA THR A 226 -12.58 0.96 4.18
C THR A 226 -11.30 1.79 4.29
N LEU A 227 -10.13 1.15 4.43
CA LEU A 227 -8.84 1.85 4.44
C LEU A 227 -8.57 2.54 3.11
N ALA A 228 -8.80 1.85 1.99
CA ALA A 228 -8.66 2.44 0.66
C ALA A 228 -9.59 3.66 0.46
N LEU A 229 -10.80 3.64 1.04
CA LEU A 229 -11.71 4.80 1.05
C LEU A 229 -11.19 5.95 1.92
N ALA A 230 -10.60 5.64 3.09
CA ALA A 230 -9.98 6.64 3.95
C ALA A 230 -8.85 7.37 3.21
N GLU A 231 -7.98 6.61 2.55
CA GLU A 231 -6.87 7.12 1.75
C GLU A 231 -7.36 7.94 0.54
N ALA A 232 -8.35 7.43 -0.21
CA ALA A 232 -8.96 8.14 -1.33
C ALA A 232 -9.60 9.47 -0.91
N THR A 233 -10.19 9.51 0.29
CA THR A 233 -10.74 10.74 0.86
C THR A 233 -9.64 11.75 1.18
N LEU A 234 -8.48 11.30 1.70
CA LEU A 234 -7.33 12.17 1.93
C LEU A 234 -6.69 12.66 0.63
N LEU A 235 -6.67 11.86 -0.43
CA LEU A 235 -6.16 12.31 -1.74
C LEU A 235 -7.04 13.41 -2.34
N ALA A 236 -8.36 13.33 -2.14
CA ALA A 236 -9.27 14.40 -2.54
C ALA A 236 -9.00 15.72 -1.79
N VAL A 237 -8.63 15.63 -0.50
CA VAL A 237 -8.18 16.79 0.27
C VAL A 237 -6.83 17.29 -0.23
N LEU A 238 -5.87 16.39 -0.42
CA LEU A 238 -4.51 16.72 -0.86
C LEU A 238 -4.50 17.44 -2.20
N LYS A 239 -5.44 17.10 -3.11
CA LYS A 239 -5.63 17.78 -4.40
C LYS A 239 -5.75 19.30 -4.26
N ASP A 240 -6.48 19.77 -3.26
CA ASP A 240 -6.75 21.20 -3.02
C ASP A 240 -5.87 21.76 -1.88
N ASP A 241 -4.94 20.98 -1.32
CA ASP A 241 -4.13 21.35 -0.14
C ASP A 241 -2.81 22.02 -0.50
N ALA A 242 -2.89 23.31 -0.84
CA ALA A 242 -1.72 24.10 -1.21
C ALA A 242 -0.66 24.24 -0.09
N TYR A 243 -1.05 24.14 1.19
CA TYR A 243 -0.11 24.26 2.31
C TYR A 243 0.87 23.08 2.36
N THR A 244 0.37 21.86 2.19
CA THR A 244 1.22 20.66 2.18
C THR A 244 2.23 20.73 1.01
N PHE A 245 1.78 21.14 -0.18
CA PHE A 245 2.69 21.32 -1.33
C PHE A 245 3.74 22.40 -1.08
N ALA A 246 3.35 23.54 -0.53
CA ALA A 246 4.28 24.63 -0.24
C ALA A 246 5.37 24.21 0.76
N CYS A 247 5.00 23.48 1.82
CA CYS A 247 5.98 22.96 2.80
C CYS A 247 6.93 21.93 2.17
N ILE A 248 6.46 21.12 1.23
CA ILE A 248 7.32 20.15 0.55
C ILE A 248 8.27 20.86 -0.42
N GLN A 249 7.76 21.76 -1.26
CA GLN A 249 8.51 22.52 -2.25
C GLN A 249 9.58 23.41 -1.62
N ALA A 250 9.29 24.04 -0.47
CA ALA A 250 10.26 24.85 0.27
C ALA A 250 11.53 24.09 0.69
N ARG A 251 11.52 22.75 0.65
CA ARG A 251 12.68 21.90 0.95
C ARG A 251 13.37 21.35 -0.30
N ASN A 252 12.79 21.55 -1.48
CA ASN A 252 13.39 21.08 -2.71
C ASN A 252 14.56 22.02 -3.09
N PRO A 253 15.82 21.56 -3.06
CA PRO A 253 16.97 22.40 -3.40
C PRO A 253 16.95 22.86 -4.87
N ASN A 254 16.21 22.17 -5.72
CA ASN A 254 16.08 22.48 -7.15
C ASN A 254 14.93 23.47 -7.42
N ASP A 255 14.07 23.74 -6.45
CA ASP A 255 12.99 24.71 -6.62
C ASP A 255 13.51 26.13 -6.36
N LYS A 256 13.52 26.93 -7.42
CA LYS A 256 13.93 28.35 -7.41
C LYS A 256 12.74 29.28 -7.69
N GLU A 257 11.52 28.75 -7.78
CA GLU A 257 10.33 29.55 -8.11
C GLU A 257 10.06 30.62 -7.04
N TRP A 258 10.33 30.29 -5.77
CA TRP A 258 10.25 31.23 -4.64
C TRP A 258 11.17 32.45 -4.80
N MET A 259 12.26 32.36 -5.58
CA MET A 259 13.16 33.48 -5.86
C MET A 259 12.54 34.49 -6.83
N VAL A 260 11.56 34.07 -7.62
CA VAL A 260 10.88 34.90 -8.63
C VAL A 260 9.54 35.41 -8.10
N ARG A 261 8.79 34.57 -7.38
CA ARG A 261 7.49 34.94 -6.80
C ARG A 261 7.27 34.22 -5.48
N ALA A 262 6.74 34.94 -4.49
CA ALA A 262 6.29 34.32 -3.25
C ALA A 262 5.15 33.31 -3.54
N PRO A 263 5.16 32.10 -2.95
CA PRO A 263 4.09 31.14 -3.15
C PRO A 263 2.73 31.71 -2.74
N GLU A 264 1.82 31.88 -3.70
CA GLU A 264 0.44 32.26 -3.44
C GLU A 264 -0.34 31.02 -3.03
N ILE A 265 -0.84 31.00 -1.79
CA ILE A 265 -1.69 29.93 -1.29
C ILE A 265 -3.15 30.31 -1.57
N PRO A 266 -3.84 29.60 -2.49
CA PRO A 266 -5.24 29.89 -2.79
C PRO A 266 -6.12 29.73 -1.56
N LYS A 267 -7.17 30.56 -1.47
CA LYS A 267 -8.20 30.39 -0.43
C LYS A 267 -8.93 29.07 -0.66
N VAL A 268 -8.78 28.14 0.27
CA VAL A 268 -9.42 26.83 0.23
C VAL A 268 -10.78 26.88 0.91
N ARG A 269 -11.68 25.97 0.51
CA ARG A 269 -12.95 25.71 1.22
C ARG A 269 -12.65 24.95 2.53
N ALA A 270 -12.07 25.66 3.49
CA ALA A 270 -11.45 25.10 4.69
C ALA A 270 -12.41 24.19 5.48
N LEU A 271 -13.64 24.64 5.76
CA LEU A 271 -14.64 23.82 6.46
C LEU A 271 -15.02 22.53 5.71
N LEU A 272 -15.10 22.56 4.38
CA LEU A 272 -15.37 21.36 3.60
C LEU A 272 -14.22 20.37 3.76
N LEU A 273 -12.98 20.83 3.56
CA LEU A 273 -11.79 19.99 3.70
C LEU A 273 -11.63 19.43 5.12
N ALA A 274 -11.95 20.23 6.14
CA ALA A 274 -11.96 19.78 7.53
C ALA A 274 -12.90 18.58 7.73
N ARG A 275 -14.13 18.66 7.21
CA ARG A 275 -15.12 17.57 7.30
C ARG A 275 -14.73 16.34 6.48
N LEU A 276 -14.05 16.51 5.35
CA LEU A 276 -13.49 15.38 4.60
C LEU A 276 -12.38 14.67 5.40
N CYS A 277 -11.51 15.43 6.07
CA CYS A 277 -10.50 14.87 6.95
C CYS A 277 -11.11 14.11 8.15
N VAL A 278 -12.18 14.63 8.77
CA VAL A 278 -12.90 13.87 9.80
C VAL A 278 -13.47 12.58 9.22
N ARG A 279 -14.08 12.62 8.03
CA ARG A 279 -14.64 11.41 7.40
C ARG A 279 -13.58 10.36 7.10
N SER A 280 -12.40 10.78 6.67
CA SER A 280 -11.26 9.87 6.48
C SER A 280 -10.83 9.24 7.81
N ALA A 281 -10.79 10.01 8.90
CA ALA A 281 -10.49 9.45 10.23
C ALA A 281 -11.52 8.40 10.64
N GLU A 282 -12.83 8.64 10.42
CA GLU A 282 -13.90 7.68 10.71
C GLU A 282 -13.75 6.38 9.89
N HIS A 283 -13.44 6.48 8.58
CA HIS A 283 -13.15 5.30 7.74
C HIS A 283 -11.92 4.53 8.23
N ALA A 284 -10.85 5.23 8.62
CA ALA A 284 -9.64 4.61 9.14
C ALA A 284 -9.86 3.96 10.51
N GLU A 285 -10.75 4.50 11.35
CA GLU A 285 -11.18 3.88 12.62
C GLU A 285 -11.98 2.61 12.41
N GLN A 286 -12.89 2.60 11.42
CA GLN A 286 -13.59 1.38 11.00
C GLN A 286 -12.58 0.32 10.55
N ALA A 287 -11.63 0.68 9.70
CA ALA A 287 -10.56 -0.21 9.27
C ALA A 287 -9.74 -0.74 10.46
N PHE A 288 -9.34 0.14 11.39
CA PHE A 288 -8.57 -0.24 12.58
C PHE A 288 -9.32 -1.24 13.46
N SER A 289 -10.62 -1.01 13.69
CA SER A 289 -11.46 -1.93 14.47
C SER A 289 -11.65 -3.29 13.79
N GLY A 290 -11.76 -3.32 12.46
CA GLY A 290 -11.86 -4.55 11.67
C GLY A 290 -10.56 -5.36 11.71
N LEU A 291 -9.41 -4.71 11.55
CA LEU A 291 -8.11 -5.37 11.69
C LEU A 291 -7.86 -5.85 13.13
N GLY A 292 -8.25 -5.06 14.13
CA GLY A 292 -8.09 -5.41 15.55
C GLY A 292 -8.95 -6.62 15.97
N SER A 293 -10.21 -6.68 15.52
CA SER A 293 -11.12 -7.80 15.83
C SER A 293 -10.71 -9.10 15.15
N ALA A 294 -10.23 -9.04 13.91
CA ALA A 294 -9.67 -10.19 13.21
C ALA A 294 -8.39 -10.73 13.89
N GLY A 295 -7.57 -9.86 14.48
CA GLY A 295 -6.38 -10.25 15.25
C GLY A 295 -6.66 -10.75 16.68
N ALA A 296 -7.80 -10.39 17.28
CA ALA A 296 -8.18 -10.75 18.64
C ALA A 296 -9.06 -12.02 18.73
N SER A 297 -9.68 -12.44 17.61
CA SER A 297 -10.45 -13.67 17.54
C SER A 297 -9.54 -14.87 17.85
N ARG A 298 -9.71 -15.44 19.05
CA ARG A 298 -9.11 -16.69 19.58
C ARG A 298 -7.85 -16.62 20.46
N SER A 299 -7.64 -15.55 21.23
CA SER A 299 -6.59 -15.58 22.28
C SER A 299 -6.95 -16.36 23.56
N SER A 300 -8.14 -16.97 23.69
CA SER A 300 -8.60 -17.45 25.01
C SER A 300 -8.56 -18.96 25.29
N THR A 301 -8.34 -19.88 24.35
CA THR A 301 -8.48 -21.32 24.71
C THR A 301 -7.70 -22.37 23.93
N SER A 302 -6.81 -22.03 23.00
CA SER A 302 -5.95 -23.05 22.38
C SER A 302 -4.64 -22.45 21.88
N SER A 303 -3.52 -23.10 22.20
CA SER A 303 -2.13 -22.77 21.84
C SER A 303 -1.81 -22.76 20.33
N ALA A 304 -2.82 -22.71 19.45
CA ALA A 304 -2.65 -22.48 18.02
C ALA A 304 -2.59 -20.97 17.77
N ALA A 305 -1.37 -20.43 17.66
CA ALA A 305 -1.12 -19.02 17.38
C ALA A 305 -1.94 -18.52 16.17
N ALA A 306 -3.01 -17.77 16.44
CA ALA A 306 -3.75 -17.05 15.43
C ALA A 306 -2.79 -16.17 14.62
N ALA A 307 -2.93 -16.15 13.30
CA ALA A 307 -2.05 -15.38 12.44
C ALA A 307 -2.24 -13.88 12.72
N LYS A 308 -1.29 -13.29 13.44
CA LYS A 308 -1.31 -11.87 13.76
C LYS A 308 -1.18 -11.08 12.46
N ILE A 309 -2.12 -10.15 12.23
CA ILE A 309 -2.06 -9.21 11.12
C ILE A 309 -0.76 -8.40 11.21
N ASP A 310 -0.21 -8.05 10.06
CA ASP A 310 0.99 -7.21 9.95
C ASP A 310 0.90 -5.95 10.84
N GLU A 311 1.88 -5.81 11.73
CA GLU A 311 1.92 -4.73 12.72
C GLU A 311 2.15 -3.37 12.07
N ASP A 312 2.88 -3.35 10.95
CA ASP A 312 3.16 -2.13 10.21
C ASP A 312 1.89 -1.56 9.57
N LEU A 313 1.02 -2.43 9.04
CA LEU A 313 -0.30 -2.03 8.55
C LEU A 313 -1.16 -1.44 9.67
N VAL A 314 -1.25 -2.12 10.82
CA VAL A 314 -2.05 -1.65 11.97
C VAL A 314 -1.55 -0.30 12.48
N LYS A 315 -0.22 -0.14 12.59
CA LYS A 315 0.42 1.11 13.00
C LYS A 315 0.22 2.22 11.97
N TYR A 316 0.27 1.90 10.69
CA TYR A 316 -0.01 2.83 9.61
C TYR A 316 -1.45 3.35 9.71
N VAL A 317 -2.45 2.47 9.85
CA VAL A 317 -3.87 2.86 9.99
C VAL A 317 -4.06 3.78 11.21
N GLN A 318 -3.43 3.43 12.34
CA GLN A 318 -3.44 4.29 13.53
C GLN A 318 -2.84 5.68 13.27
N THR A 319 -1.79 5.74 12.44
CA THR A 319 -1.16 7.00 12.07
C THR A 319 -2.05 7.81 11.12
N VAL A 320 -2.73 7.16 10.16
CA VAL A 320 -3.73 7.81 9.29
C VAL A 320 -4.85 8.46 10.11
N ILE A 321 -5.35 7.80 11.16
CA ILE A 321 -6.37 8.38 12.05
C ILE A 321 -5.87 9.70 12.68
N LYS A 322 -4.63 9.67 13.24
CA LYS A 322 -4.01 10.84 13.88
C LYS A 322 -3.79 11.98 12.89
N VAL A 323 -3.24 11.67 11.72
CA VAL A 323 -2.96 12.65 10.66
C VAL A 323 -4.25 13.26 10.13
N SER A 324 -5.29 12.46 9.95
CA SER A 324 -6.60 12.93 9.46
C SER A 324 -7.25 13.91 10.45
N ARG A 325 -7.22 13.59 11.76
CA ARG A 325 -7.70 14.52 12.81
C ARG A 325 -6.89 15.80 12.87
N ALA A 326 -5.57 15.70 12.75
CA ALA A 326 -4.69 16.87 12.74
C ALA A 326 -4.95 17.78 11.54
N LYS A 327 -5.11 17.20 10.35
CA LYS A 327 -5.50 17.94 9.13
C LYS A 327 -6.84 18.64 9.29
N ALA A 328 -7.83 17.97 9.91
CA ALA A 328 -9.12 18.60 10.20
C ALA A 328 -8.95 19.83 11.09
N CYS A 329 -8.18 19.72 12.18
CA CYS A 329 -7.87 20.84 13.07
C CYS A 329 -7.15 21.99 12.34
N ARG A 330 -6.18 21.68 11.49
CA ARG A 330 -5.49 22.67 10.66
C ARG A 330 -6.47 23.43 9.76
N PHE A 331 -7.42 22.75 9.12
CA PHE A 331 -8.42 23.41 8.29
C PHE A 331 -9.43 24.24 9.09
N PHE A 332 -9.85 23.81 10.28
CA PHE A 332 -10.61 24.68 11.19
C PHE A 332 -9.83 25.92 11.60
N ALA A 333 -8.51 25.77 11.80
CA ALA A 333 -7.64 26.90 12.10
C ALA A 333 -7.56 27.90 10.94
N ILE A 334 -7.47 27.42 9.70
CA ILE A 334 -7.48 28.26 8.49
C ILE A 334 -8.82 29.01 8.37
N ASP A 335 -9.95 28.34 8.63
CA ASP A 335 -11.28 28.98 8.61
C ASP A 335 -11.42 30.08 9.68
N ALA A 336 -10.93 29.81 10.90
CA ALA A 336 -10.90 30.79 11.99
C ALA A 336 -10.01 32.00 11.64
N GLU A 337 -8.86 31.79 10.99
CA GLU A 337 -8.00 32.89 10.54
C GLU A 337 -8.64 33.71 9.42
N LEU A 338 -9.30 33.07 8.45
CA LEU A 338 -10.09 33.76 7.42
C LEU A 338 -11.22 34.60 8.03
N SER A 339 -11.74 34.18 9.17
CA SER A 339 -12.73 34.91 9.98
C SER A 339 -12.11 35.94 10.94
N SER A 340 -10.81 36.24 10.80
CA SER A 340 -10.04 37.17 11.65
C SER A 340 -9.96 36.78 13.14
N LYS A 341 -10.23 35.51 13.49
CA LYS A 341 -10.12 34.96 14.84
C LYS A 341 -8.81 34.19 15.02
N VAL A 342 -7.70 34.92 15.02
CA VAL A 342 -6.35 34.34 15.04
C VAL A 342 -6.04 33.64 16.38
N GLY A 343 -6.59 34.11 17.50
CA GLY A 343 -6.46 33.41 18.78
C GLY A 343 -7.07 32.00 18.74
N GLU A 344 -8.25 31.86 18.16
CA GLU A 344 -8.93 30.58 17.95
C GLU A 344 -8.17 29.69 16.96
N ALA A 345 -7.64 30.27 15.88
CA ALA A 345 -6.80 29.56 14.92
C ALA A 345 -5.57 28.91 15.59
N ILE A 346 -4.88 29.62 16.48
CA ILE A 346 -3.74 29.08 17.23
C ILE A 346 -4.17 27.91 18.13
N ALA A 347 -5.32 28.01 18.79
CA ALA A 347 -5.85 26.93 19.63
C ALA A 347 -6.14 25.66 18.81
N TRP A 348 -6.72 25.80 17.62
CA TRP A 348 -6.93 24.68 16.69
C TRP A 348 -5.62 24.05 16.22
N LEU A 349 -4.57 24.82 15.93
CA LEU A 349 -3.27 24.26 15.58
C LEU A 349 -2.63 23.48 16.73
N ARG A 350 -2.77 23.96 17.98
CA ARG A 350 -2.32 23.26 19.18
C ARG A 350 -3.10 21.95 19.38
N ALA A 351 -4.42 21.97 19.19
CA ALA A 351 -5.24 20.76 19.19
C ALA A 351 -4.77 19.75 18.11
N GLY A 352 -4.44 20.22 16.90
CA GLY A 352 -3.87 19.40 15.83
C GLY A 352 -2.53 18.76 16.21
N LYS A 353 -1.62 19.49 16.88
CA LYS A 353 -0.37 18.93 17.43
C LYS A 353 -0.65 17.86 18.49
N GLY A 354 -1.65 18.09 19.34
CA GLY A 354 -2.16 17.11 20.30
C GLY A 354 -2.61 15.82 19.62
N ALA A 355 -3.41 15.92 18.55
CA ALA A 355 -3.86 14.78 17.75
C ALA A 355 -2.71 13.98 17.10
N LEU A 356 -1.65 14.66 16.64
CA LEU A 356 -0.43 14.01 16.13
C LEU A 356 0.42 13.36 17.23
N GLY A 357 0.13 13.61 18.51
CA GLY A 357 0.93 13.16 19.64
C GLY A 357 2.22 13.98 19.84
N ILE A 358 2.31 15.18 19.26
CA ILE A 358 3.44 16.10 19.44
C ILE A 358 3.28 16.76 20.81
N LYS A 359 3.87 16.15 21.84
CA LYS A 359 3.73 16.47 23.28
C LYS A 359 4.06 17.91 23.72
N ARG A 360 4.39 18.83 22.82
CA ARG A 360 4.57 20.26 23.13
C ARG A 360 3.23 21.00 23.31
N ALA A 361 2.12 20.39 22.90
CA ALA A 361 0.83 21.07 22.71
C ALA A 361 -0.01 21.35 23.99
N LEU A 362 0.32 20.75 25.14
CA LEU A 362 -0.52 20.82 26.35
C LEU A 362 0.04 21.73 27.46
N VAL A 363 1.07 22.53 27.17
CA VAL A 363 1.66 23.42 28.18
C VAL A 363 1.35 24.87 27.79
N PRO A 364 0.51 25.58 28.57
CA PRO A 364 0.37 27.03 28.46
C PRO A 364 1.73 27.70 28.67
N GLU A 365 2.05 28.73 27.87
CA GLU A 365 3.19 29.61 28.14
C GLU A 365 2.98 30.30 29.50
N GLY A 366 3.45 29.69 30.59
CA GLY A 366 3.28 30.20 31.94
C GLY A 366 3.47 29.19 33.08
N GLN A 367 3.45 27.88 32.83
CA GLN A 367 3.76 26.87 33.87
C GLN A 367 4.88 25.94 33.44
N SER A 368 6.10 26.27 33.87
CA SER A 368 7.23 25.35 33.90
C SER A 368 7.01 24.30 34.99
N THR A 369 6.40 23.16 34.65
CA THR A 369 6.55 21.97 35.49
C THR A 369 7.99 21.48 35.34
N ALA A 370 8.84 21.91 36.27
CA ALA A 370 10.14 21.32 36.53
C ALA A 370 9.95 19.83 36.83
N GLY A 371 10.27 18.95 35.88
CA GLY A 371 10.16 17.51 36.09
C GLY A 371 10.25 16.65 34.83
N LYS A 372 11.47 16.48 34.30
CA LYS A 372 11.91 15.30 33.53
C LYS A 372 11.02 14.80 32.36
N SER A 373 10.78 15.61 31.32
CA SER A 373 10.49 15.03 29.97
C SER A 373 10.76 15.93 28.75
N GLY A 374 11.30 17.14 28.93
CA GLY A 374 11.43 18.14 27.85
C GLY A 374 12.70 18.07 26.99
N THR A 375 13.69 17.26 27.37
CA THR A 375 15.03 17.30 26.74
C THR A 375 15.20 16.26 25.63
N PHE A 376 14.48 15.12 25.70
CA PHE A 376 14.64 14.03 24.73
C PHE A 376 13.94 14.27 23.37
N SER A 377 12.86 15.07 23.31
CA SER A 377 12.18 15.36 22.04
C SER A 377 12.91 16.41 21.21
N LYS A 378 13.55 17.40 21.86
CA LYS A 378 14.44 18.36 21.20
C LYS A 378 15.68 17.66 20.65
N LEU A 379 16.27 16.73 21.41
CA LEU A 379 17.41 15.92 20.93
C LEU A 379 17.04 14.99 19.78
N LYS A 380 15.85 14.37 19.78
CA LYS A 380 15.42 13.50 18.66
C LYS A 380 15.13 14.31 17.39
N LYS A 381 14.56 15.51 17.52
CA LYS A 381 14.34 16.44 16.40
C LYS A 381 15.65 17.01 15.88
N GLU A 382 16.52 17.48 16.76
CA GLU A 382 17.85 18.00 16.43
C GLU A 382 18.79 16.90 15.89
N TRP A 383 18.61 15.63 16.27
CA TRP A 383 19.30 14.50 15.64
C TRP A 383 18.73 14.11 14.29
N SER A 384 17.41 14.22 14.08
CA SER A 384 16.82 13.98 12.76
C SER A 384 17.24 15.09 11.80
N ASP A 385 17.11 16.34 12.22
CA ASP A 385 17.48 17.52 11.43
C ASP A 385 19.01 17.56 11.18
N ARG A 386 19.87 17.24 12.16
CA ARG A 386 21.33 17.10 11.92
C ARG A 386 21.71 15.89 11.08
N ARG A 387 20.92 14.81 11.11
CA ARG A 387 21.13 13.64 10.25
C ARG A 387 20.75 13.98 8.82
N ASP A 388 19.67 14.73 8.62
CA ASP A 388 19.20 15.20 7.33
C ASP A 388 20.15 16.28 6.76
N GLU A 389 20.64 17.20 7.58
CA GLU A 389 21.68 18.17 7.20
C GLU A 389 23.03 17.49 6.88
N ARG A 390 23.47 16.48 7.65
CA ARG A 390 24.70 15.71 7.34
C ARG A 390 24.55 14.86 6.08
N ARG A 391 23.33 14.40 5.76
CA ARG A 391 23.03 13.66 4.52
C ARG A 391 23.01 14.60 3.31
N LEU A 392 22.42 15.79 3.44
CA LEU A 392 22.45 16.84 2.41
C LEU A 392 23.87 17.34 2.12
N VAL A 393 24.68 17.56 3.17
CA VAL A 393 26.07 18.04 3.01
C VAL A 393 26.99 16.96 2.43
N LYS A 394 26.83 15.68 2.81
CA LYS A 394 27.61 14.57 2.25
C LYS A 394 27.27 14.25 0.79
N SER A 395 26.09 14.68 0.31
CA SER A 395 25.70 14.63 -1.10
C SER A 395 26.30 15.76 -1.95
N SER A 396 26.83 16.83 -1.34
CA SER A 396 27.42 17.96 -2.07
C SER A 396 28.95 17.93 -2.15
N SER A 397 29.64 17.12 -1.33
CA SER A 397 31.11 17.17 -1.21
C SER A 397 31.89 16.03 -1.88
N ASN A 398 31.23 14.98 -2.38
CA ASN A 398 31.92 13.85 -3.05
C ASN A 398 31.48 13.71 -4.51
N ALA A 399 31.86 14.69 -5.33
CA ALA A 399 31.88 14.57 -6.79
C ALA A 399 33.25 14.03 -7.23
N GLY A 400 33.43 12.73 -7.09
CA GLY A 400 34.65 12.06 -7.54
C GLY A 400 34.78 10.67 -6.94
N THR A 401 34.95 9.69 -7.81
CA THR A 401 35.33 8.29 -7.52
C THR A 401 34.21 7.35 -7.02
N SER A 402 33.63 6.64 -8.00
CA SER A 402 33.15 5.25 -7.98
C SER A 402 32.18 4.77 -6.88
N GLY A 403 30.93 4.51 -7.31
CA GLY A 403 30.21 3.28 -6.97
C GLY A 403 29.44 3.25 -5.65
N ILE A 404 28.12 3.40 -5.74
CA ILE A 404 27.12 2.96 -4.74
C ILE A 404 27.15 3.76 -3.44
N VAL A 405 26.44 4.90 -3.42
CA VAL A 405 25.48 5.36 -2.40
C VAL A 405 25.01 6.73 -2.93
N GLN A 406 24.06 6.73 -3.86
CA GLN A 406 23.48 7.94 -4.43
C GLN A 406 22.02 8.05 -4.00
N GLY A 407 21.79 8.93 -3.02
CA GLY A 407 20.47 9.41 -2.61
C GLY A 407 19.77 8.51 -1.60
N ASP A 408 20.02 8.74 -0.31
CA ASP A 408 18.98 8.59 0.70
C ASP A 408 17.91 9.64 0.36
N GLU A 409 17.01 9.24 -0.54
CA GLU A 409 15.78 9.92 -0.91
C GLU A 409 15.09 10.39 0.36
N LEU A 410 14.90 11.72 0.50
CA LEU A 410 13.95 12.38 1.40
C LEU A 410 12.97 11.37 2.02
N SER A 411 13.05 11.07 3.32
CA SER A 411 12.12 10.19 4.09
C SER A 411 10.73 10.13 3.42
N ARG A 412 10.53 9.21 2.46
CA ARG A 412 9.50 9.36 1.41
C ARG A 412 8.17 8.89 1.97
N GLY A 413 7.55 9.68 2.84
CA GLY A 413 6.13 9.51 3.14
C GLY A 413 5.71 8.11 3.62
N ASP A 414 6.61 7.42 4.31
CA ASP A 414 6.38 6.09 4.89
C ASP A 414 5.60 6.18 6.22
N ASP A 415 5.28 7.39 6.67
CA ASP A 415 4.67 7.70 7.96
C ASP A 415 3.20 8.16 7.84
N ALA A 416 2.53 7.76 6.77
CA ALA A 416 1.18 8.22 6.40
C ALA A 416 1.03 9.74 6.15
N GLY A 417 2.12 10.51 6.13
CA GLY A 417 2.13 11.97 6.01
C GLY A 417 2.17 12.69 7.35
N TRP A 418 2.58 12.01 8.42
CA TRP A 418 2.67 12.56 9.78
C TRP A 418 3.68 13.70 9.89
N GLU A 419 4.86 13.54 9.31
CA GLU A 419 5.92 14.53 9.29
C GLU A 419 5.50 15.75 8.47
N GLU A 420 4.91 15.54 7.29
CA GLU A 420 4.45 16.65 6.44
C GLU A 420 3.36 17.46 7.12
N GLU A 421 2.39 16.80 7.76
CA GLU A 421 1.36 17.51 8.52
C GLU A 421 1.93 18.23 9.75
N GLY A 422 2.86 17.59 10.47
CA GLY A 422 3.56 18.20 11.60
C GLY A 422 4.30 19.48 11.20
N ARG A 423 5.00 19.46 10.06
CA ARG A 423 5.71 20.64 9.53
C ARG A 423 4.74 21.76 9.16
N VAL A 424 3.66 21.45 8.46
CA VAL A 424 2.65 22.48 8.08
C VAL A 424 2.08 23.15 9.34
N ILE A 425 1.67 22.36 10.33
CA ILE A 425 1.12 22.89 11.59
C ILE A 425 2.15 23.75 12.33
N GLU A 426 3.42 23.34 12.37
CA GLU A 426 4.49 24.12 12.98
C GLU A 426 4.73 25.47 12.27
N THR A 427 4.81 25.47 10.94
CA THR A 427 5.00 26.69 10.15
C THR A 427 3.83 27.67 10.34
N LEU A 428 2.59 27.16 10.33
CA LEU A 428 1.40 27.98 10.55
C LEU A 428 1.33 28.53 11.97
N GLU A 429 1.61 27.72 12.99
CA GLU A 429 1.57 28.18 14.38
C GLU A 429 2.60 29.29 14.62
N LEU A 430 3.83 29.10 14.14
CA LEU A 430 4.89 30.11 14.28
C LEU A 430 4.50 31.43 13.62
N LYS A 431 3.90 31.37 12.42
CA LYS A 431 3.42 32.55 11.69
C LYS A 431 2.31 33.26 12.46
N TRP A 432 1.28 32.54 12.89
CA TRP A 432 0.10 33.14 13.50
C TRP A 432 0.32 33.57 14.95
N VAL A 433 1.18 32.90 15.72
CA VAL A 433 1.60 33.37 17.04
C VAL A 433 2.36 34.70 16.92
N LYS A 434 3.30 34.81 15.97
CA LYS A 434 3.99 36.08 15.72
C LYS A 434 3.01 37.19 15.33
N MET A 435 2.10 36.91 14.40
CA MET A 435 1.07 37.86 13.97
C MET A 435 0.14 38.27 15.12
N ASN A 436 -0.27 37.33 15.96
CA ASN A 436 -1.13 37.61 17.11
C ASN A 436 -0.41 38.47 18.16
N ASN A 437 0.85 38.16 18.47
CA ASN A 437 1.63 38.91 19.47
C ASN A 437 2.00 40.33 18.99
N THR A 438 2.11 40.54 17.68
CA THR A 438 2.51 41.85 17.12
C THR A 438 1.33 42.72 16.71
N ILE A 439 0.25 42.14 16.17
CA ILE A 439 -0.83 42.89 15.51
C ILE A 439 -2.18 42.70 16.21
N ASN A 440 -2.61 41.46 16.44
CA ASN A 440 -4.02 41.20 16.79
C ASN A 440 -4.31 41.14 18.29
N THR A 441 -3.32 40.79 19.10
CA THR A 441 -3.36 40.67 20.57
C THR A 441 -4.59 39.90 21.12
N GLN A 442 -5.08 38.89 20.39
CA GLN A 442 -6.24 38.10 20.80
C GLN A 442 -5.86 37.05 21.85
N THR A 443 -6.75 36.81 22.81
CA THR A 443 -6.60 35.73 23.79
C THR A 443 -6.74 34.37 23.11
N ILE A 444 -5.82 33.44 23.43
CA ILE A 444 -5.85 32.08 22.88
C ILE A 444 -6.70 31.19 23.80
N PRO A 445 -7.83 30.62 23.32
CA PRO A 445 -8.66 29.72 24.10
C PRO A 445 -7.96 28.37 24.37
N PRO A 446 -8.44 27.57 25.34
CA PRO A 446 -7.91 26.23 25.59
C PRO A 446 -8.13 25.29 24.39
N SER A 447 -7.16 24.43 24.12
CA SER A 447 -7.14 23.58 22.90
C SER A 447 -7.65 22.16 23.13
N GLU A 448 -7.67 21.72 24.39
CA GLU A 448 -8.11 20.39 24.83
C GLU A 448 -9.57 20.05 24.42
N PRO A 449 -10.57 20.94 24.59
CA PRO A 449 -11.96 20.59 24.27
C PRO A 449 -12.25 20.56 22.77
N LEU A 450 -11.33 21.03 21.92
CA LEU A 450 -11.57 21.16 20.48
C LEU A 450 -11.61 19.79 19.77
N LEU A 451 -10.80 18.83 20.22
CA LEU A 451 -10.77 17.49 19.63
C LEU A 451 -12.04 16.67 19.90
N SER A 452 -12.66 16.86 21.07
CA SER A 452 -13.91 16.19 21.43
C SER A 452 -15.13 16.79 20.72
N ASN A 453 -15.02 18.02 20.22
CA ASN A 453 -16.11 18.76 19.57
C ASN A 453 -15.98 18.79 18.02
N LEU A 454 -15.20 17.88 17.43
CA LEU A 454 -15.10 17.78 15.98
C LEU A 454 -16.48 17.45 15.37
N PRO A 455 -16.95 18.20 14.37
CA PRO A 455 -18.22 17.90 13.71
C PRO A 455 -18.10 16.62 12.89
N SER A 456 -19.23 15.96 12.63
CA SER A 456 -19.26 14.74 11.84
C SER A 456 -18.73 14.94 10.42
N GLY A 457 -18.05 13.90 9.93
CA GLY A 457 -17.49 13.83 8.60
C GLY A 457 -18.52 14.08 7.48
N ARG A 458 -18.01 14.34 6.28
CA ARG A 458 -18.82 14.38 5.06
C ARG A 458 -18.23 13.42 4.04
N ASP A 459 -19.05 12.54 3.49
CA ASP A 459 -18.66 11.68 2.38
C ASP A 459 -18.51 12.48 1.08
N ILE A 460 -17.44 12.19 0.35
CA ILE A 460 -17.16 12.75 -0.99
C ILE A 460 -17.31 11.71 -2.08
N HIS A 461 -16.98 10.46 -1.76
CA HIS A 461 -17.10 9.35 -2.68
C HIS A 461 -18.45 8.68 -2.43
N ALA A 462 -19.24 8.48 -3.48
CA ALA A 462 -20.33 7.53 -3.41
C ALA A 462 -19.76 6.13 -3.14
N ALA A 463 -20.56 5.23 -2.56
CA ALA A 463 -20.16 3.84 -2.40
C ALA A 463 -19.67 3.32 -3.77
N PRO A 464 -18.41 2.85 -3.88
CA PRO A 464 -17.88 2.46 -5.17
C PRO A 464 -18.74 1.34 -5.76
N PRO A 465 -18.99 1.34 -7.08
CA PRO A 465 -19.75 0.27 -7.70
C PRO A 465 -19.07 -1.07 -7.42
N SER A 466 -19.86 -2.13 -7.26
CA SER A 466 -19.33 -3.48 -7.12
C SER A 466 -18.34 -3.75 -8.24
N TYR A 467 -17.14 -4.25 -7.89
CA TYR A 467 -16.13 -4.58 -8.88
C TYR A 467 -16.71 -5.62 -9.85
N LYS A 468 -16.72 -5.26 -11.13
CA LYS A 468 -17.10 -6.17 -12.21
C LYS A 468 -15.80 -6.69 -12.82
N PRO A 469 -15.47 -7.98 -12.63
CA PRO A 469 -14.29 -8.54 -13.27
C PRO A 469 -14.44 -8.44 -14.79
N PRO A 470 -13.36 -8.18 -15.53
CA PRO A 470 -13.37 -8.28 -16.99
C PRO A 470 -13.75 -9.70 -17.39
N SER A 471 -14.64 -9.84 -18.37
CA SER A 471 -15.00 -11.11 -18.99
C SER A 471 -14.18 -11.32 -20.26
N LEU A 472 -14.00 -12.58 -20.66
CA LEU A 472 -13.37 -12.91 -21.94
C LEU A 472 -14.21 -12.36 -23.09
N GLU A 473 -13.55 -11.89 -24.14
CA GLU A 473 -14.25 -11.46 -25.34
C GLU A 473 -14.81 -12.67 -26.10
N GLU A 474 -15.92 -12.47 -26.81
CA GLU A 474 -16.56 -13.53 -27.61
C GLU A 474 -15.57 -14.14 -28.62
N SER A 475 -14.72 -13.32 -29.22
CA SER A 475 -13.70 -13.78 -30.16
C SER A 475 -12.65 -14.69 -29.51
N GLU A 476 -12.34 -14.48 -28.22
CA GLU A 476 -11.44 -15.33 -27.46
C GLU A 476 -12.12 -16.66 -27.09
N LEU A 477 -13.38 -16.61 -26.67
CA LEU A 477 -14.20 -17.79 -26.36
C LEU A 477 -14.34 -18.70 -27.59
N ILE A 478 -14.67 -18.14 -28.77
CA ILE A 478 -14.76 -18.89 -30.02
C ILE A 478 -13.44 -19.61 -30.35
N ARG A 479 -12.29 -18.92 -30.18
CA ARG A 479 -10.98 -19.53 -30.40
C ARG A 479 -10.71 -20.68 -29.44
N MET A 480 -11.22 -20.59 -28.21
CA MET A 480 -10.99 -21.62 -27.19
C MET A 480 -11.80 -22.92 -27.40
N ARG A 481 -12.73 -22.93 -28.36
CA ARG A 481 -13.43 -24.17 -28.78
C ARG A 481 -12.51 -25.12 -29.55
N ALA A 482 -11.41 -24.62 -30.10
CA ALA A 482 -10.39 -25.46 -30.72
C ALA A 482 -9.55 -26.21 -29.66
N PRO A 483 -9.23 -27.51 -29.88
CA PRO A 483 -8.29 -28.22 -29.02
C PRO A 483 -6.90 -27.56 -28.97
N PRO A 484 -6.16 -27.68 -27.86
CA PRO A 484 -4.78 -27.18 -27.78
C PRO A 484 -3.90 -27.85 -28.83
N GLU A 485 -3.02 -27.08 -29.48
CA GLU A 485 -2.05 -27.64 -30.41
C GLU A 485 -1.07 -28.58 -29.70
N LYS A 486 -0.63 -29.65 -30.36
CA LYS A 486 0.24 -30.68 -29.76
C LYS A 486 1.60 -30.14 -29.31
N ILE A 487 2.06 -29.03 -29.90
CA ILE A 487 3.31 -28.36 -29.56
C ILE A 487 3.19 -27.67 -28.19
N ASP A 488 2.05 -27.08 -27.89
CA ASP A 488 1.78 -26.37 -26.62
C ASP A 488 1.68 -27.31 -25.42
N GLN A 489 1.21 -28.55 -25.66
CA GLN A 489 1.18 -29.61 -24.65
C GLN A 489 2.59 -30.05 -24.23
N SER A 490 3.54 -30.08 -25.17
CA SER A 490 4.94 -30.45 -24.92
C SER A 490 5.68 -29.39 -24.09
N LEU A 491 5.48 -28.09 -24.38
CA LEU A 491 6.09 -26.99 -23.64
C LEU A 491 5.60 -26.88 -22.19
N SER A 492 4.33 -27.25 -21.96
CA SER A 492 3.73 -27.28 -20.62
C SER A 492 4.32 -28.40 -19.75
N ALA A 493 4.76 -29.51 -20.36
CA ALA A 493 5.44 -30.59 -19.65
C ALA A 493 6.90 -30.23 -19.30
N MET A 494 7.61 -29.50 -20.17
CA MET A 494 9.01 -29.11 -19.94
C MET A 494 9.18 -28.01 -18.86
N THR A 495 8.16 -27.18 -18.64
CA THR A 495 8.20 -26.11 -17.62
C THR A 495 7.99 -26.61 -16.18
N LEU A 496 7.66 -27.90 -16.01
CA LEU A 496 7.54 -28.55 -14.70
C LEU A 496 8.91 -28.92 -14.09
N GLU A 497 9.98 -29.00 -14.88
CA GLU A 497 11.28 -29.53 -14.43
C GLU A 497 12.27 -28.45 -13.91
N ASP A 498 12.01 -27.16 -14.13
CA ASP A 498 12.91 -26.05 -13.74
C ASP A 498 12.54 -25.38 -12.40
N ASP A 499 12.00 -26.15 -11.45
CA ASP A 499 11.59 -25.66 -10.11
C ASP A 499 12.70 -25.85 -9.05
N SER A 500 13.98 -25.67 -9.44
CA SER A 500 15.12 -25.58 -8.53
C SER A 500 15.24 -24.16 -7.96
N GLU A 501 14.77 -23.97 -6.72
CA GLU A 501 14.91 -22.72 -5.97
C GLU A 501 16.35 -22.55 -5.45
N ASP A 502 17.28 -22.06 -6.28
CA ASP A 502 18.58 -21.58 -5.77
C ASP A 502 18.41 -20.22 -5.08
N GLU A 503 18.25 -20.27 -3.76
CA GLU A 503 18.45 -19.14 -2.86
C GLU A 503 19.96 -18.93 -2.71
N VAL A 504 20.53 -17.97 -3.46
CA VAL A 504 21.94 -17.57 -3.25
C VAL A 504 22.02 -16.87 -1.90
N THR A 505 22.35 -17.64 -0.86
CA THR A 505 22.87 -17.09 0.39
C THR A 505 24.18 -16.34 0.08
N PRO A 506 24.38 -15.10 0.54
CA PRO A 506 25.69 -14.48 0.49
C PRO A 506 26.62 -15.34 1.35
N ALA A 507 27.56 -16.03 0.71
CA ALA A 507 28.49 -16.91 1.38
C ALA A 507 29.26 -16.13 2.45
N ALA A 508 28.98 -16.44 3.71
CA ALA A 508 29.88 -16.15 4.80
C ALA A 508 31.17 -16.92 4.53
N GLU A 509 32.28 -16.20 4.46
CA GLU A 509 33.64 -16.73 4.49
C GLU A 509 33.75 -17.74 5.64
N ARG A 510 33.69 -19.03 5.32
CA ARG A 510 34.20 -20.09 6.18
C ARG A 510 35.57 -20.46 5.63
N GLY A 511 36.59 -20.02 6.36
CA GLY A 511 37.96 -20.42 6.16
C GLY A 511 38.10 -21.94 6.18
N LEU A 512 38.89 -22.45 5.25
CA LEU A 512 39.45 -23.79 5.31
C LEU A 512 40.73 -23.74 6.17
N PRO A 513 40.89 -24.64 7.15
CA PRO A 513 42.10 -24.71 7.95
C PRO A 513 43.16 -25.60 7.29
N GLY A 514 44.38 -25.07 7.18
CA GLY A 514 45.62 -25.85 7.32
C GLY A 514 46.32 -26.32 6.04
N GLY A 515 47.49 -25.74 5.75
CA GLY A 515 48.49 -26.30 4.83
C GLY A 515 49.52 -25.31 4.27
N PHE A 516 50.46 -24.85 5.10
CA PHE A 516 51.73 -24.12 4.77
C PHE A 516 52.62 -24.93 3.77
N LEU A 517 53.59 -24.46 2.96
CA LEU A 517 54.45 -23.27 2.89
C LEU A 517 55.26 -23.22 1.56
N SER A 518 55.73 -22.02 1.19
CA SER A 518 57.03 -21.70 0.57
C SER A 518 57.25 -21.72 -0.97
N SER A 519 57.23 -20.50 -1.51
CA SER A 519 58.40 -19.78 -2.04
C SER A 519 58.69 -19.70 -3.56
N ARG A 520 59.07 -18.45 -3.93
CA ARG A 520 59.94 -18.00 -5.04
C ARG A 520 59.33 -17.69 -6.43
N SER A 521 59.08 -16.39 -6.62
CA SER A 521 59.71 -15.50 -7.63
C SER A 521 60.50 -16.15 -8.77
N ALA A 522 60.08 -15.89 -10.02
CA ALA A 522 60.90 -15.67 -11.23
C ALA A 522 59.96 -15.23 -12.38
N THR A 523 59.97 -13.94 -12.76
CA THR A 523 60.60 -13.35 -13.96
C THR A 523 59.77 -13.41 -15.25
N ALA A 524 59.73 -12.24 -15.88
CA ALA A 524 59.41 -11.96 -17.28
C ALA A 524 59.90 -13.03 -18.26
N ASP A 525 59.15 -13.31 -19.33
CA ASP A 525 59.50 -12.75 -20.64
C ASP A 525 58.36 -12.91 -21.69
N SER A 526 58.57 -12.10 -22.73
CA SER A 526 57.85 -11.67 -23.93
C SER A 526 57.29 -12.69 -24.97
N TYR A 527 56.65 -12.07 -25.99
CA TYR A 527 56.20 -12.52 -27.33
C TYR A 527 54.79 -13.11 -27.45
N TYR A 528 53.88 -12.64 -28.32
CA TYR A 528 53.91 -11.72 -29.48
C TYR A 528 52.67 -10.81 -29.44
#